data_AF-A0A6V8K5R8-F1
#
_entry.id   AF-A0A6V8K5R8-F1
#
_cell.length_a   1.000
_cell.length_b   1.000
_cell.length_c   1.000
_cell.angle_alpha   90.00
_cell.angle_beta   90.00
_cell.angle_gamma   90.00
#
_symmetry.space_group_name_H-M   'P 1'
#
loop_
_entity.id
_entity.type
_entity.pdbx_description
1 polymer ?
#
loop_
_entity_poly.entity_id
_entity_poly.type
_entity_poly.pdbx_seq_one_letter_code
_entity_poly.pdbx_strand_id
1 'polypeptide(L)'
;MLGWEGAVTTIVESPGDRVFVALYDVHPWDASQLDEVEGVVAGTYRKLTVRVVTLDGEMTAWVYVFDGYEGGLPTAWYLSEIANAAEKAGAPDDYVAQLRSRPTNTASP
;
A
#
# COMPACT_ATOMS: atom_id res chain seq x y z
N MET A 1 2.60 14.77 7.70
CA MET A 1 3.21 14.21 8.93
C MET A 1 3.37 12.73 8.67
N LEU A 2 4.51 12.31 8.11
CA LEU A 2 4.79 10.93 7.70
C LEU A 2 6.04 10.45 8.42
N GLY A 3 6.04 9.21 8.92
CA GLY A 3 7.24 8.50 9.40
C GLY A 3 7.60 8.59 10.89
N TRP A 4 6.77 9.20 11.76
CA TRP A 4 7.17 9.31 13.19
C TRP A 4 7.02 8.00 13.99
N GLU A 5 6.29 6.99 13.50
CA GLU A 5 6.07 5.74 14.24
C GLU A 5 6.74 4.50 13.63
N GLY A 6 7.22 4.52 12.38
CA GLY A 6 7.89 3.36 11.77
C GLY A 6 7.94 3.39 10.25
N ALA A 7 8.39 2.29 9.64
CA ALA A 7 8.44 2.14 8.19
C ALA A 7 7.03 2.17 7.59
N VAL A 8 6.87 2.91 6.49
CA VAL A 8 5.59 3.05 5.76
C VAL A 8 5.47 2.02 4.64
N THR A 9 4.25 1.87 4.13
CA THR A 9 3.97 0.93 3.04
C THR A 9 4.41 1.49 1.70
N THR A 10 5.03 0.64 0.90
CA THR A 10 5.25 0.89 -0.53
C THR A 10 5.31 -0.42 -1.31
N ILE A 11 5.34 -0.34 -2.64
CA ILE A 11 5.53 -1.48 -3.54
C ILE A 11 6.82 -1.29 -4.33
N VAL A 12 7.49 -2.40 -4.63
CA VAL A 12 8.71 -2.45 -5.44
C VAL A 12 8.55 -3.51 -6.51
N GLU A 13 9.33 -3.40 -7.59
CA GLU A 13 9.39 -4.46 -8.59
C GLU A 13 10.03 -5.71 -7.98
N SER A 14 9.29 -6.82 -7.99
CA SER A 14 9.79 -8.13 -7.57
C SER A 14 9.22 -9.20 -8.52
N PRO A 15 10.04 -9.72 -9.45
CA PRO A 15 9.57 -10.68 -10.45
C PRO A 15 8.97 -11.95 -9.82
N GLY A 16 7.72 -12.25 -10.16
CA GLY A 16 6.99 -13.42 -9.68
C GLY A 16 6.09 -13.14 -8.47
N ASP A 17 6.36 -12.07 -7.72
CA ASP A 17 5.52 -11.64 -6.61
C ASP A 17 4.31 -10.85 -7.06
N ARG A 18 3.29 -10.80 -6.20
CA ARG A 18 2.03 -10.11 -6.45
C ARG A 18 1.55 -9.41 -5.19
N VAL A 19 0.86 -8.29 -5.39
CA VAL A 19 0.23 -7.50 -4.32
C VAL A 19 -1.27 -7.51 -4.55
N PHE A 20 -2.04 -7.91 -3.56
CA PHE A 20 -3.49 -7.73 -3.58
C PHE A 20 -3.82 -6.26 -3.37
N VAL A 21 -4.75 -5.73 -4.17
CA VAL A 21 -5.13 -4.32 -4.14
C VAL A 21 -6.65 -4.18 -4.06
N ALA A 22 -7.10 -3.13 -3.36
CA ALA A 22 -8.45 -2.61 -3.50
C ALA A 22 -8.43 -1.50 -4.56
N LEU A 23 -9.39 -1.53 -5.48
CA LEU A 23 -9.55 -0.52 -6.53
C LEU A 23 -10.67 0.45 -6.14
N TYR A 24 -10.38 1.74 -6.27
CA TYR A 24 -11.33 2.82 -6.00
C TYR A 24 -11.50 3.65 -7.26
N ASP A 25 -12.75 3.99 -7.58
CA ASP A 25 -13.04 5.08 -8.50
C ASP A 25 -12.96 6.40 -7.70
N VAL A 26 -12.14 7.32 -8.16
CA VAL A 26 -11.79 8.53 -7.42
C VAL A 26 -12.07 9.73 -8.32
N HIS A 27 -12.86 10.67 -7.80
CA HIS A 27 -13.18 11.88 -8.52
C HIS A 27 -11.90 12.71 -8.79
N PRO A 28 -11.76 13.38 -9.95
CA PRO A 28 -10.54 14.14 -10.27
C PRO A 28 -10.17 15.20 -9.23
N TRP A 29 -11.16 15.78 -8.55
CA TRP A 29 -10.93 16.71 -7.44
C TRP A 29 -10.22 16.04 -6.26
N ASP A 30 -10.74 14.90 -5.80
CA ASP A 30 -10.15 14.15 -4.69
C ASP A 30 -8.77 13.60 -5.07
N ALA A 31 -8.57 13.23 -6.35
CA ALA A 31 -7.26 12.81 -6.85
C ALA A 31 -6.19 13.90 -6.69
N SER A 32 -6.54 15.17 -6.91
CA SER A 32 -5.62 16.29 -6.70
C SER A 32 -5.30 16.52 -5.22
N GLN A 33 -6.28 16.35 -4.34
CA GLN A 33 -6.07 16.42 -2.90
C GLN A 33 -5.20 15.27 -2.39
N LEU A 34 -5.37 14.06 -2.93
CA LEU A 34 -4.50 12.92 -2.62
C LEU A 34 -3.04 13.18 -3.05
N ASP A 35 -2.82 13.81 -4.21
CA ASP A 35 -1.47 14.17 -4.65
C ASP A 35 -0.77 15.14 -3.66
N GLU A 36 -1.53 16.04 -3.03
CA GLU A 36 -1.02 16.93 -1.97
C GLU A 36 -0.74 16.17 -0.67
N VAL A 37 -1.67 15.31 -0.23
CA VAL A 37 -1.54 14.53 1.02
C VAL A 37 -0.33 13.59 0.97
N GLU A 38 -0.12 12.92 -0.16
CA GLU A 38 0.99 11.99 -0.38
C GLU A 38 2.31 12.70 -0.70
N GLY A 39 2.29 14.03 -0.81
CA GLY A 39 3.48 14.84 -1.02
C GLY A 39 4.13 14.61 -2.38
N VAL A 40 3.33 14.41 -3.44
CA VAL A 40 3.83 14.16 -4.81
C VAL A 40 4.68 15.33 -5.29
N VAL A 41 4.23 16.57 -5.04
CA VAL A 41 4.97 17.78 -5.42
C VAL A 41 6.29 17.91 -4.66
N ALA A 42 6.33 17.40 -3.42
CA ALA A 42 7.52 17.41 -2.56
C ALA A 42 8.47 16.24 -2.85
N GLY A 43 8.08 15.29 -3.71
CA GLY A 43 8.88 14.11 -4.06
C GLY A 43 8.84 12.99 -3.00
N THR A 44 7.92 13.02 -2.04
CA THR A 44 7.81 11.96 -1.01
C THR A 44 7.32 10.65 -1.63
N TYR A 45 6.26 10.74 -2.43
CA TYR A 45 5.73 9.64 -3.21
C TYR A 45 5.66 10.01 -4.69
N ARG A 46 5.84 9.03 -5.57
CA ARG A 46 5.63 9.13 -7.02
C ARG A 46 4.33 8.43 -7.39
N LYS A 47 3.49 9.12 -8.16
CA LYS A 47 2.28 8.53 -8.73
C LYS A 47 2.63 7.74 -9.98
N LEU A 48 2.34 6.45 -9.97
CA LEU A 48 2.62 5.53 -11.08
C LEU A 48 1.33 4.91 -11.59
N THR A 49 1.23 4.74 -12.91
CA THR A 49 0.17 3.94 -13.52
C THR A 49 0.63 2.48 -13.59
N VAL A 50 -0.18 1.59 -13.02
CA VAL A 50 0.06 0.15 -12.98
C VAL A 50 -1.08 -0.60 -13.67
N ARG A 51 -0.78 -1.79 -14.16
CA ARG A 51 -1.79 -2.70 -14.67
C ARG A 51 -2.23 -3.65 -13.56
N VAL A 52 -3.54 -3.71 -13.32
CA VAL A 52 -4.17 -4.55 -12.31
C VAL A 52 -4.99 -5.63 -13.01
N VAL A 53 -4.85 -6.86 -12.54
CA VAL A 53 -5.60 -8.01 -13.04
C VAL A 53 -6.75 -8.28 -12.08
N THR A 54 -7.97 -8.23 -12.57
CA THR A 54 -9.19 -8.56 -11.83
C THR A 54 -9.84 -9.82 -12.41
N LEU A 55 -10.90 -10.31 -11.76
CA LEU A 55 -11.69 -11.43 -12.29
C LEU A 55 -12.41 -11.07 -13.60
N ASP A 56 -12.67 -9.78 -13.82
CA ASP A 56 -13.38 -9.25 -15.00
C ASP A 56 -12.42 -8.85 -16.14
N GLY A 57 -11.10 -8.87 -15.89
CA GLY A 57 -10.08 -8.57 -16.89
C GLY A 57 -8.95 -7.68 -16.36
N GLU A 58 -8.12 -7.19 -17.27
CA GLU A 58 -7.04 -6.26 -16.95
C GLU A 58 -7.50 -4.81 -17.07
N MET A 59 -7.10 -3.96 -16.13
CA MET A 59 -7.33 -2.51 -16.20
C MET A 59 -6.13 -1.73 -15.68
N THR A 60 -6.10 -0.43 -15.98
CA THR A 60 -5.08 0.49 -15.47
C THR A 60 -5.58 1.23 -14.23
N ALA A 61 -4.75 1.30 -13.20
CA ALA A 61 -4.98 2.12 -12.01
C ALA A 61 -3.73 2.94 -11.70
N TRP A 62 -3.86 3.99 -10.89
CA TRP A 62 -2.71 4.70 -10.35
C TRP A 62 -2.47 4.31 -8.89
N VAL A 63 -1.21 4.37 -8.46
CA VAL A 63 -0.76 4.08 -7.11
C VAL A 63 0.37 5.02 -6.72
N TYR A 64 0.50 5.33 -5.44
CA TYR A 64 1.62 6.09 -4.91
C TYR A 64 2.73 5.14 -4.43
N VAL A 65 3.94 5.36 -4.93
CA VAL A 65 5.14 4.60 -4.55
C VAL A 65 6.14 5.51 -3.87
N PHE A 66 6.68 5.09 -2.73
CA PHE A 66 7.54 5.90 -1.89
C PHE A 66 8.90 6.08 -2.57
N ASP A 67 9.39 7.32 -2.61
CA ASP A 67 10.66 7.66 -3.24
C ASP A 67 11.76 7.75 -2.17
N GLY A 68 12.38 6.60 -1.86
CA GLY A 68 13.40 6.48 -0.81
C GLY A 68 13.34 5.19 0.01
N TYR A 69 12.81 4.11 -0.55
CA TYR A 69 12.73 2.84 0.14
C TYR A 69 14.11 2.20 0.36
N GLU A 70 14.51 2.07 1.62
CA GLU A 70 15.72 1.34 2.05
C GLU A 70 15.38 0.06 2.84
N GLY A 71 14.10 -0.30 2.93
CA GLY A 71 13.59 -1.31 3.86
C GLY A 71 13.17 -0.73 5.20
N GLY A 72 12.84 -1.64 6.14
CA GLY A 72 12.40 -1.28 7.48
C GLY A 72 11.29 -2.18 7.98
N LEU A 73 11.09 -2.18 9.31
CA LEU A 73 10.00 -2.91 9.95
C LEU A 73 8.88 -1.93 10.30
N PRO A 74 7.62 -2.23 9.94
CA PRO A 74 6.46 -1.44 10.37
C PRO A 74 6.18 -1.65 11.86
N THR A 75 5.34 -0.79 12.44
CA THR A 75 4.75 -1.08 13.75
C THR A 75 3.71 -2.18 13.64
N ALA A 76 3.47 -2.88 14.75
CA ALA A 76 2.44 -3.92 14.81
C ALA A 76 1.04 -3.35 14.60
N TRP A 77 0.77 -2.13 15.10
CA TRP A 77 -0.49 -1.45 14.84
C TRP A 77 -0.70 -1.17 13.34
N TYR A 78 0.30 -0.60 12.68
CA TYR A 78 0.20 -0.26 11.26
C TYR A 78 0.04 -1.51 10.38
N LEU A 79 0.78 -2.58 10.67
CA LEU A 79 0.62 -3.85 9.98
C LEU A 79 -0.78 -4.47 10.20
N SER A 80 -1.32 -4.36 11.42
CA SER A 80 -2.67 -4.81 11.75
C SER A 80 -3.73 -4.07 10.95
N GLU A 81 -3.63 -2.73 10.85
CA GLU A 81 -4.56 -1.92 10.05
C GLU A 81 -4.54 -2.33 8.56
N ILE A 82 -3.37 -2.57 7.99
CA ILE A 82 -3.23 -3.04 6.60
C ILE A 82 -3.88 -4.42 6.43
N ALA A 83 -3.60 -5.36 7.34
CA ALA A 83 -4.18 -6.70 7.27
C ALA A 83 -5.71 -6.67 7.41
N ASN A 84 -6.24 -5.85 8.31
CA ASN A 84 -7.68 -5.69 8.52
C ASN A 84 -8.35 -5.03 7.31
N ALA A 85 -7.69 -4.07 6.67
CA ALA A 85 -8.19 -3.46 5.44
C ALA A 85 -8.20 -4.48 4.28
N ALA A 86 -7.15 -5.29 4.15
CA ALA A 86 -7.08 -6.35 3.14
C ALA A 86 -8.18 -7.41 3.34
N GLU A 87 -8.39 -7.86 4.58
CA GLU A 87 -9.48 -8.79 4.95
C GLU A 87 -10.85 -8.21 4.59
N LYS A 88 -11.12 -6.96 4.96
CA LYS A 88 -12.38 -6.26 4.61
C LYS A 88 -12.58 -6.09 3.11
N ALA A 89 -11.50 -5.95 2.35
CA ALA A 89 -11.52 -5.86 0.89
C ALA A 89 -11.68 -7.23 0.20
N GLY A 90 -11.75 -8.33 0.96
CA GLY A 90 -11.91 -9.69 0.43
C GLY A 90 -10.62 -10.29 -0.10
N ALA A 91 -9.47 -9.89 0.44
CA ALA A 91 -8.21 -10.55 0.15
C ALA A 91 -8.26 -12.04 0.55
N PRO A 92 -7.58 -12.93 -0.20
CA PRO A 92 -7.47 -14.34 0.18
C PRO A 92 -6.93 -14.53 1.60
N ASP A 93 -7.44 -15.54 2.32
CA ASP A 93 -7.08 -15.81 3.72
C ASP A 93 -5.57 -16.04 3.90
N ASP A 94 -4.92 -16.70 2.94
CA ASP A 94 -3.48 -16.95 2.96
C ASP A 94 -2.67 -15.66 2.79
N TYR A 95 -3.14 -14.72 1.98
CA TYR A 95 -2.56 -13.39 1.83
C TYR A 95 -2.66 -12.58 3.13
N VAL A 96 -3.84 -12.58 3.77
CA VAL A 96 -4.05 -11.88 5.06
C VAL A 96 -3.19 -12.52 6.15
N ALA A 97 -3.12 -13.85 6.22
CA ALA A 97 -2.27 -14.57 7.16
C ALA A 97 -0.78 -14.23 6.92
N GLN A 98 -0.34 -14.17 5.67
CA GLN A 98 1.02 -13.78 5.32
C GLN A 98 1.31 -12.35 5.79
N LEU A 99 0.40 -11.38 5.58
CA LEU A 99 0.56 -10.01 6.08
C LEU A 99 0.73 -9.99 7.60
N ARG A 100 -0.14 -10.67 8.34
CA ARG A 100 -0.10 -10.73 9.82
C ARG A 100 1.16 -11.41 10.36
N SER A 101 1.82 -12.26 9.58
CA SER A 101 3.06 -12.95 9.95
C SER A 101 4.33 -12.13 9.74
N ARG A 102 4.24 -10.96 9.10
CA ARG A 102 5.42 -10.13 8.81
C ARG A 102 6.04 -9.57 10.09
N PRO A 103 7.38 -9.45 10.15
CA PRO A 103 8.07 -8.91 11.33
C PRO A 103 7.73 -7.43 11.54
N THR A 104 7.66 -7.02 12.82
CA THR A 104 7.36 -5.66 13.26
C THR A 104 8.45 -5.13 14.20
N ASN A 105 8.62 -3.81 14.29
CA ASN A 105 9.58 -3.19 15.23
C ASN A 105 9.00 -2.95 16.64
N THR A 106 7.70 -3.09 16.80
CA THR A 106 7.00 -3.08 18.10
C THR A 106 6.41 -4.44 18.38
N ALA A 107 6.21 -4.77 19.65
CA ALA A 107 5.44 -5.94 20.04
C ALA A 107 4.00 -5.81 19.53
N SER A 108 3.42 -6.93 19.09
CA SER A 108 1.97 -7.02 18.87
C SER A 108 1.26 -6.88 20.21
N PRO A 109 0.16 -6.11 20.29
CA PRO A 109 -0.67 -6.05 21.50
C PRO A 109 -1.29 -7.42 21.84
#